data_AF-A0A8B6DZI4-F1
#
_entry.id   AF-A0A8B6DZI4-F1
#
_cell.length_a   1.000
_cell.length_b   1.000
_cell.length_c   1.000
_cell.angle_alpha   90.00
_cell.angle_beta   90.00
_cell.angle_gamma   90.00
#
_symmetry.space_group_name_H-M   'P 1'
#
loop_
_entity.id
_entity.type
_entity.pdbx_description
1 polymer ?
#
loop_
_entity_poly.entity_id
_entity_poly.type
_entity_poly.pdbx_seq_one_letter_code
_entity_poly.pdbx_strand_id
1 'polypeptide(L)'
;MRRLAISQVQTAEICTAAANQTLYTDETRKFGETFSSFITTDENKTPFLLGLKQMSNKAAQTQLDTLKSILNDIETRIKCLVDQNLQTSTSFNILKNIKYTMSDRAATEIVFNQLLKDYREKLFEGTCRKVR
;
A
#
# COMPACT_ATOMS: atom_id res chain seq x y z
N MET A 1 20.59 -14.66 0.94
CA MET A 1 20.72 -13.39 0.18
C MET A 1 19.34 -13.01 -0.35
N ARG A 2 18.59 -12.11 0.31
CA ARG A 2 17.27 -11.66 -0.18
C ARG A 2 17.49 -10.64 -1.31
N ARG A 3 17.19 -11.02 -2.55
CA ARG A 3 17.24 -10.12 -3.72
C ARG A 3 16.33 -8.90 -3.46
N LEU A 4 16.89 -7.70 -3.58
CA LEU A 4 16.14 -6.44 -3.52
C LEU A 4 15.41 -6.24 -4.85
N ALA A 5 14.10 -5.99 -4.81
CA ALA A 5 13.43 -5.40 -5.96
C ALA A 5 13.72 -3.90 -5.93
N ILE A 6 14.57 -3.41 -6.84
CA ILE A 6 14.90 -1.98 -6.99
C ILE A 6 13.63 -1.12 -7.07
N SER A 7 12.56 -1.67 -7.64
CA SER A 7 11.25 -1.05 -7.72
C SER A 7 10.70 -0.62 -6.37
N GLN A 8 10.90 -1.39 -5.29
CA GLN A 8 10.31 -1.07 -3.97
C GLN A 8 10.97 0.15 -3.31
N VAL A 9 12.28 0.36 -3.53
CA VAL A 9 13.02 1.51 -2.99
C VAL A 9 12.65 2.78 -3.76
N GLN A 10 12.65 2.71 -5.10
CA GLN A 10 12.25 3.83 -5.96
C GLN A 10 10.78 4.21 -5.76
N THR A 11 9.90 3.22 -5.61
CA THR A 11 8.48 3.44 -5.34
C THR A 11 8.28 4.15 -4.01
N ALA A 12 9.07 3.86 -2.98
CA ALA A 12 8.95 4.53 -1.70
C ALA A 12 9.29 6.03 -1.78
N GLU A 13 10.40 6.39 -2.40
CA GLU A 13 10.80 7.80 -2.56
C GLU A 13 9.75 8.58 -3.37
N ILE A 14 9.31 8.02 -4.49
CA ILE A 14 8.34 8.68 -5.38
C ILE A 14 6.96 8.77 -4.73
N CYS A 15 6.49 7.70 -4.09
CA CYS A 15 5.14 7.64 -3.53
C CYS A 15 5.01 8.44 -2.23
N THR A 16 6.10 8.74 -1.53
CA THR A 16 6.05 9.62 -0.36
C THR A 16 6.02 11.10 -0.74
N ALA A 17 6.61 11.47 -1.88
CA ALA A 17 6.62 12.84 -2.39
C ALA A 17 5.32 13.24 -3.13
N ALA A 18 4.68 12.30 -3.83
CA ALA A 18 3.51 12.60 -4.66
C ALA A 18 2.19 12.62 -3.88
N ALA A 19 1.33 13.62 -4.09
CA ALA A 19 -0.01 13.73 -3.50
C ALA A 19 -1.12 13.26 -4.47
N ASN A 20 -2.33 13.03 -3.95
CA ASN A 20 -3.53 12.68 -4.72
C ASN A 20 -3.41 11.38 -5.55
N GLN A 21 -2.73 10.37 -5.02
CA GLN A 21 -2.50 9.11 -5.70
C GLN A 21 -3.78 8.29 -5.86
N THR A 22 -3.81 7.43 -6.88
CA THR A 22 -4.86 6.43 -7.05
C THR A 22 -4.28 5.04 -6.80
N LEU A 23 -4.88 4.28 -5.89
CA LEU A 23 -4.54 2.89 -5.65
C LEU A 23 -5.37 1.98 -6.56
N TYR A 24 -4.72 1.35 -7.51
CA TYR A 24 -5.30 0.32 -8.37
C TYR A 24 -5.07 -1.05 -7.74
N THR A 25 -6.11 -1.87 -7.76
CA THR A 25 -6.01 -3.27 -7.36
C THR A 25 -6.51 -4.17 -8.49
N ASP A 26 -5.66 -5.09 -8.91
CA ASP A 26 -5.94 -6.05 -9.98
C ASP A 26 -5.71 -7.47 -9.49
N GLU A 27 -6.59 -8.39 -9.90
CA GLU A 27 -6.57 -9.80 -9.51
C GLU A 27 -6.20 -10.68 -10.71
N THR A 28 -5.26 -11.59 -10.52
CA THR A 28 -4.95 -12.61 -11.52
C THR A 28 -4.88 -13.99 -10.89
N ARG A 29 -5.20 -15.02 -11.67
CA ARG A 29 -5.06 -16.43 -11.24
C ARG A 29 -3.95 -17.10 -12.03
N LYS A 30 -2.99 -17.71 -11.33
CA LYS A 30 -1.92 -18.51 -11.93
C LYS A 30 -1.67 -19.75 -11.08
N PHE A 31 -1.47 -20.89 -11.75
CA PHE A 31 -1.16 -22.17 -11.09
C PHE A 31 -2.18 -22.60 -10.02
N GLY A 32 -3.46 -22.26 -10.21
CA GLY A 32 -4.53 -22.53 -9.24
C GLY A 32 -4.62 -21.53 -8.10
N GLU A 33 -3.63 -20.63 -7.95
CA GLU A 33 -3.57 -19.62 -6.90
C GLU A 33 -4.10 -18.27 -7.39
N THR A 34 -4.60 -17.46 -6.46
CA THR A 34 -5.08 -16.11 -6.72
C THR A 34 -4.06 -15.11 -6.21
N PHE A 35 -3.69 -14.14 -7.04
CA PHE A 35 -2.76 -13.07 -6.71
C PHE A 35 -3.46 -11.73 -6.85
N SER A 36 -3.11 -10.78 -5.98
CA SER A 36 -3.54 -9.39 -6.11
C SER A 36 -2.33 -8.48 -6.19
N SER A 37 -2.35 -7.60 -7.18
CA SER A 37 -1.39 -6.53 -7.35
C SER A 37 -1.94 -5.22 -6.80
N PHE A 38 -1.06 -4.43 -6.21
CA PHE A 38 -1.36 -3.10 -5.70
C PHE A 38 -0.44 -2.11 -6.39
N ILE A 39 -1.04 -1.24 -7.20
CA ILE A 39 -0.33 -0.26 -8.02
C ILE A 39 -0.79 1.12 -7.58
N THR A 40 0.13 2.04 -7.35
CA THR A 40 -0.20 3.44 -7.09
C THR A 40 0.24 4.32 -8.24
N THR A 41 -0.25 5.55 -8.33
CA THR A 41 0.19 6.51 -9.34
C THR A 41 0.66 7.80 -8.72
N ASP A 42 1.64 8.46 -9.35
CA ASP A 42 1.98 9.84 -9.03
C ASP A 42 0.98 10.85 -9.64
N GLU A 43 1.29 12.13 -9.51
CA GLU A 43 0.52 13.25 -10.09
C GLU A 43 0.47 13.24 -11.62
N ASN A 44 1.47 12.66 -12.28
CA ASN A 44 1.55 12.49 -13.73
C ASN A 44 0.86 11.21 -14.21
N LYS A 45 0.20 10.48 -13.31
CA LYS A 45 -0.43 9.17 -13.54
C LYS A 45 0.56 8.08 -13.94
N THR A 46 1.85 8.24 -13.61
CA THR A 46 2.85 7.19 -13.79
C THR A 46 2.57 6.07 -12.80
N PRO A 47 2.41 4.80 -13.24
CA PRO A 47 2.11 3.69 -12.35
C PRO A 47 3.36 3.13 -11.67
N PHE A 48 3.24 2.84 -10.38
CA PHE A 48 4.26 2.21 -9.54
C PHE A 48 3.68 1.00 -8.82
N LEU A 49 4.31 -0.16 -9.00
CA LEU A 49 3.91 -1.39 -8.33
C LEU A 49 4.39 -1.37 -6.88
N LEU A 50 3.46 -1.30 -5.92
CA LEU A 50 3.77 -1.45 -4.50
C LEU A 50 4.11 -2.92 -4.18
N GLY A 51 3.34 -3.84 -4.74
CA GLY A 51 3.59 -5.26 -4.59
C GLY A 51 2.55 -6.15 -5.25
N LEU A 52 2.91 -7.43 -5.32
CA LEU A 52 2.07 -8.53 -5.79
C LEU A 52 2.17 -9.63 -4.75
N LYS A 53 1.03 -10.10 -4.23
CA LYS A 53 1.00 -11.21 -3.26
C LYS A 53 -0.18 -12.13 -3.53
N GLN A 54 0.02 -13.39 -3.15
CA GLN A 54 -1.04 -14.39 -3.14
C GLN A 54 -2.10 -14.02 -2.09
N MET A 55 -3.37 -14.20 -2.45
CA MET A 55 -4.50 -14.06 -1.55
C MET A 55 -5.07 -15.44 -1.20
N SER A 56 -5.40 -15.64 0.07
CA SER A 56 -6.03 -16.88 0.55
C SER A 56 -7.48 -17.01 0.07
N ASN A 57 -8.17 -15.88 -0.10
CA ASN A 57 -9.51 -15.81 -0.65
C ASN A 57 -9.74 -14.41 -1.26
N LYS A 58 -10.96 -14.19 -1.76
CA LYS A 58 -11.35 -12.97 -2.47
C LYS A 58 -12.00 -11.90 -1.58
N ALA A 59 -12.02 -12.06 -0.26
CA ALA A 59 -12.68 -11.12 0.64
C ALA A 59 -11.95 -9.77 0.73
N ALA A 60 -12.70 -8.68 0.92
CA ALA A 60 -12.16 -7.35 1.10
C ALA A 60 -11.18 -7.25 2.28
N GLN A 61 -11.43 -8.00 3.35
CA GLN A 61 -10.52 -8.09 4.50
C GLN A 61 -9.16 -8.69 4.10
N THR A 62 -9.17 -9.78 3.32
CA THR A 62 -7.94 -10.41 2.81
C THR A 62 -7.18 -9.46 1.89
N GLN A 63 -7.87 -8.65 1.08
CA GLN A 63 -7.25 -7.62 0.26
C GLN A 63 -6.58 -6.54 1.11
N LEU A 64 -7.23 -6.05 2.18
CA LEU A 64 -6.62 -5.10 3.11
C LEU A 64 -5.41 -5.70 3.85
N ASP A 65 -5.51 -6.94 4.32
CA ASP A 65 -4.41 -7.61 5.02
C ASP A 65 -3.21 -7.83 4.09
N THR A 66 -3.48 -8.12 2.81
CA THR A 66 -2.46 -8.22 1.77
C THR A 66 -1.77 -6.88 1.54
N LEU A 67 -2.53 -5.77 1.44
CA LEU A 67 -1.96 -4.42 1.33
C LEU A 67 -1.10 -4.07 2.54
N LYS A 68 -1.58 -4.32 3.76
CA LYS A 68 -0.81 -4.10 5.00
C LYS A 68 0.49 -4.88 5.01
N SER A 69 0.44 -6.13 4.56
CA SER A 69 1.64 -6.98 4.44
C SER A 69 2.65 -6.41 3.45
N ILE A 70 2.20 -5.90 2.29
CA ILE A 70 3.06 -5.23 1.30
C ILE A 70 3.69 -3.95 1.89
N LEU A 71 2.89 -3.12 2.56
CA LEU A 71 3.38 -1.88 3.19
C LEU A 71 4.41 -2.17 4.29
N ASN A 72 4.21 -3.22 5.09
CA ASN A 72 5.17 -3.66 6.09
C ASN A 72 6.49 -4.16 5.46
N ASP A 73 6.41 -4.86 4.32
CA ASP A 73 7.61 -5.28 3.60
C ASP A 73 8.40 -4.08 3.09
N ILE A 74 7.73 -3.07 2.52
CA ILE A 74 8.34 -1.81 2.08
C ILE A 74 9.01 -1.10 3.27
N GLU A 75 8.28 -0.92 4.37
CA GLU A 75 8.76 -0.28 5.59
C GLU A 75 10.00 -0.98 6.15
N THR A 76 9.93 -2.31 6.27
CA THR A 76 11.04 -3.14 6.76
C THR A 76 12.25 -3.00 5.86
N ARG A 77 12.06 -2.93 4.54
CA ARG A 77 13.16 -2.82 3.58
C ARG A 77 13.86 -1.46 3.67
N ILE A 78 13.09 -0.37 3.79
CA ILE A 78 13.64 0.99 3.89
C ILE A 78 14.41 1.19 5.18
N LYS A 79 13.91 0.67 6.30
CA LYS A 79 14.63 0.69 7.58
C LYS A 79 15.98 -0.03 7.52
N CYS A 80 16.15 -0.99 6.62
CA CYS A 80 17.44 -1.63 6.38
C CYS A 80 18.39 -0.81 5.48
N LEU A 81 17.90 0.22 4.79
CA LEU A 81 18.65 0.98 3.79
C LEU A 81 19.01 2.40 4.26
N VAL A 82 18.15 3.03 5.05
CA VAL A 82 18.33 4.41 5.54
C VAL A 82 18.70 4.35 7.01
N ASP A 83 19.77 5.06 7.39
CA ASP A 83 20.16 5.24 8.79
C ASP A 83 18.95 5.71 9.62
N GLN A 84 18.82 5.17 10.83
CA GLN A 84 17.61 5.07 11.67
C GLN A 84 16.90 6.39 12.07
N ASN A 85 17.27 7.52 11.50
CA ASN A 85 16.79 8.86 11.85
C ASN A 85 15.60 9.36 11.03
N LEU A 86 15.09 8.61 10.05
CA LEU A 86 13.85 8.99 9.37
C LEU A 86 12.64 8.64 10.23
N GLN A 87 12.17 9.64 10.99
CA GLN A 87 11.11 9.51 11.99
C GLN A 87 9.69 9.25 11.42
N THR A 88 9.52 9.30 10.09
CA THR A 88 8.22 9.16 9.43
C THR A 88 8.15 7.83 8.68
N SER A 89 7.17 6.98 9.01
CA SER A 89 7.01 5.69 8.35
C SER A 89 6.62 5.87 6.88
N THR A 90 7.34 5.22 5.97
CA THR A 90 7.08 5.31 4.53
C THR A 90 5.69 4.78 4.19
N SER A 91 5.32 3.68 4.84
CA SER A 91 3.98 3.08 4.74
C SER A 91 2.86 4.07 5.09
N PHE A 92 3.07 4.93 6.09
CA PHE A 92 2.12 5.97 6.48
C PHE A 92 2.01 7.06 5.41
N ASN A 93 3.14 7.51 4.87
CA ASN A 93 3.16 8.54 3.83
C ASN A 93 2.47 8.05 2.54
N ILE A 94 2.70 6.80 2.13
CA ILE A 94 1.98 6.18 1.01
C ILE A 94 0.48 6.20 1.27
N LEU A 95 0.03 5.74 2.44
CA LEU A 95 -1.40 5.71 2.80
C LEU A 95 -2.05 7.10 2.83
N LYS A 96 -1.31 8.10 3.34
CA LYS A 96 -1.76 9.49 3.40
C LYS A 96 -1.99 10.08 2.01
N ASN A 97 -1.16 9.70 1.04
CA ASN A 97 -1.18 10.28 -0.30
C ASN A 97 -2.21 9.64 -1.24
N ILE A 98 -2.72 8.44 -0.92
CA ILE A 98 -3.77 7.79 -1.71
C ILE A 98 -5.11 8.49 -1.46
N LYS A 99 -5.65 9.13 -2.50
CA LYS A 99 -6.96 9.80 -2.48
C LYS A 99 -8.07 8.95 -3.08
N TYR A 100 -7.74 8.18 -4.11
CA TYR A 100 -8.71 7.38 -4.85
C TYR A 100 -8.29 5.91 -4.84
N THR A 101 -9.26 5.03 -5.04
CA THR A 101 -9.03 3.62 -5.28
C THR A 101 -9.77 3.20 -6.54
N MET A 102 -9.26 2.18 -7.22
CA MET A 102 -9.87 1.65 -8.44
C MET A 102 -9.67 0.14 -8.53
N SER A 103 -10.76 -0.57 -8.74
CA SER A 103 -10.78 -2.02 -8.98
C SER A 103 -11.88 -2.37 -9.96
N ASP A 104 -11.67 -3.45 -10.71
CA ASP A 104 -12.69 -4.12 -11.51
C ASP A 104 -13.71 -4.90 -10.63
N ARG A 105 -13.39 -5.13 -9.35
CA ARG A 105 -14.22 -5.88 -8.39
C ARG A 105 -15.17 -4.99 -7.60
N ALA A 106 -16.07 -4.28 -8.27
CA ALA A 106 -16.95 -3.25 -7.71
C ALA A 106 -17.60 -3.60 -6.35
N ALA A 107 -18.17 -4.80 -6.20
CA ALA A 107 -18.83 -5.21 -4.96
C ALA A 107 -17.85 -5.40 -3.78
N THR A 108 -16.66 -5.94 -4.04
CA THR A 108 -15.60 -6.10 -3.02
C THR A 108 -14.95 -4.76 -2.71
N GLU A 109 -14.79 -3.92 -3.73
CA GLU A 109 -14.17 -2.60 -3.63
C GLU A 109 -14.92 -1.66 -2.68
N ILE A 110 -16.26 -1.68 -2.67
CA ILE A 110 -17.05 -0.88 -1.72
C ILE A 110 -16.66 -1.22 -0.27
N VAL A 111 -16.60 -2.50 0.06
CA VAL A 111 -16.26 -2.98 1.41
C VAL A 111 -14.78 -2.70 1.70
N PHE A 112 -13.90 -2.92 0.73
CA PHE A 112 -12.47 -2.63 0.85
C PHE A 112 -12.22 -1.15 1.15
N ASN A 113 -12.92 -0.23 0.48
CA ASN A 113 -12.80 1.20 0.68
C ASN A 113 -13.21 1.63 2.09
N GLN A 114 -14.28 1.03 2.62
CA GLN A 114 -14.66 1.26 4.01
C GLN A 114 -13.58 0.77 4.98
N LEU A 115 -13.09 -0.46 4.80
CA LEU A 115 -12.04 -1.03 5.64
C LEU A 115 -10.73 -0.23 5.57
N LEU A 116 -10.37 0.27 4.39
CA LEU A 116 -9.19 1.10 4.18
C LEU A 116 -9.34 2.47 4.86
N LYS A 117 -10.53 3.07 4.79
CA LYS A 117 -10.86 4.30 5.51
C LYS A 117 -10.72 4.11 7.02
N ASP A 118 -11.37 3.08 7.58
CA ASP A 118 -11.31 2.77 9.02
C ASP A 118 -9.87 2.52 9.48
N TYR A 119 -9.08 1.83 8.66
CA TYR A 119 -7.66 1.58 8.94
C TYR A 119 -6.85 2.87 8.98
N ARG A 120 -7.08 3.78 8.02
CA ARG A 120 -6.43 5.10 7.97
C ARG A 120 -6.81 5.98 9.16
N GLU A 121 -8.10 6.04 9.49
CA GLU A 121 -8.59 6.80 10.66
C GLU A 121 -7.88 6.33 11.94
N LYS A 122 -7.80 5.02 12.18
CA LYS A 122 -7.07 4.47 13.34
C LYS A 122 -5.58 4.84 13.36
N LEU A 123 -4.93 4.87 12.19
CA LEU A 123 -3.52 5.28 12.09
C LEU A 123 -3.33 6.78 12.35
N PHE A 124 -4.25 7.63 11.86
CA PHE A 124 -4.15 9.09 11.94
C PHE A 124 -4.66 9.66 13.28
N GLU A 125 -5.68 9.05 13.89
CA GLU A 125 -6.15 9.45 15.23
C GLU A 125 -5.10 9.21 16.32
N GLY A 126 -4.28 8.16 16.16
CA GLY A 126 -3.15 7.88 17.05
C GLY A 126 -2.04 8.94 17.01
N THR A 127 -1.99 9.78 15.96
CA THR A 127 -0.96 10.81 15.79
C THR A 127 -1.36 12.17 16.39
N CYS A 128 -2.65 12.48 16.51
CA CYS A 128 -3.12 13.74 17.13
C CYS A 128 -3.04 13.78 18.68
N ARG A 129 -2.87 12.63 19.36
CA ARG A 129 -2.81 12.59 20.84
C ARG A 129 -1.41 12.86 21.43
N LYS A 130 -0.37 13.02 20.61
CA LYS A 130 1.00 13.32 21.09
C LYS A 130 1.36 14.81 21.11
N VAL A 131 0.40 15.70 20.90
CA VAL A 131 0.58 17.16 20.98
C VAL A 131 -0.42 17.73 21.99
N ARG A 132 -0.26 17.39 23.26
CA ARG A 132 -0.77 18.17 24.40
C ARG A 132 0.17 18.01 25.58
#